data_AF-A0A453CCZ4-F1
#
_entry.id   AF-A0A453CCZ4-F1
#
_cell.length_a   1.000
_cell.length_b   1.000
_cell.length_c   1.000
_cell.angle_alpha   90.00
_cell.angle_beta   90.00
_cell.angle_gamma   90.00
#
_symmetry.space_group_name_H-M   'P 1'
#
loop_
_entity.id
_entity.type
_entity.pdbx_description
1 polymer ?
#
loop_
_entity_poly.entity_id
_entity_poly.type
_entity_poly.pdbx_seq_one_letter_code
_entity_poly.pdbx_strand_id
1 'polypeptide(L)'
;ISLQIIRLEFSHYDVKSTNTIPAKDFALSMVASADMNHISKLLDRADTLENDPYLKHLRITFEEFKAFADLRRRLESLTMAIFAYGQVNGLLTKQDLKRAAQHVCGVELTDRVVDIIFHVFDMNNDGHLSSEEFLRALQRREADIHQPAARGGPMGWLNPKNRSSLLQMLR
;
A
#
# COMPACT_ATOMS: atom_id res chain seq x y z
N ILE A 1 -5.98 3.63 13.97
CA ILE A 1 -5.05 4.79 13.98
C ILE A 1 -5.80 6.12 13.97
N SER A 2 -5.67 6.93 15.02
CA SER A 2 -6.27 8.27 15.08
C SER A 2 -5.45 9.26 14.23
N LEU A 3 -6.07 10.34 13.75
CA LEU A 3 -5.39 11.38 12.94
C LEU A 3 -4.09 11.90 13.60
N GLN A 4 -4.08 12.00 14.94
CA GLN A 4 -2.91 12.41 15.72
C GLN A 4 -1.72 11.45 15.56
N ILE A 5 -1.98 10.15 15.46
CA ILE A 5 -0.92 9.15 15.28
C ILE A 5 -0.34 9.27 13.87
N ILE A 6 -1.17 9.48 12.84
CA ILE A 6 -0.70 9.72 11.46
C ILE A 6 0.18 10.98 11.41
N ARG A 7 -0.23 12.03 12.14
CA ARG A 7 0.54 13.27 12.20
C ARG A 7 1.86 13.11 12.94
N LEU A 8 1.87 12.34 14.02
CA LEU A 8 3.09 11.98 14.73
C LEU A 8 4.05 11.16 13.84
N GLU A 9 3.53 10.18 13.10
CA GLU A 9 4.29 9.39 12.12
C GLU A 9 4.90 10.30 11.05
N PHE A 10 4.13 11.23 10.46
CA PHE A 10 4.66 12.19 9.49
C PHE A 10 5.73 13.11 10.09
N SER A 11 5.50 13.66 11.29
CA SER A 11 6.47 14.54 11.96
C SER A 11 7.78 13.83 12.34
N HIS A 12 7.77 12.51 12.52
CA HIS A 12 8.99 11.72 12.69
C HIS A 12 9.91 11.83 11.46
N TYR A 13 9.34 11.91 10.27
CA TYR A 13 10.07 12.02 9.01
C TYR A 13 10.31 13.49 8.58
N ASP A 14 9.43 14.43 8.91
CA ASP A 14 9.63 15.87 8.64
C ASP A 14 10.54 16.54 9.69
N VAL A 15 11.77 16.04 9.82
CA VAL A 15 12.75 16.49 10.82
C VAL A 15 13.03 18.00 10.73
N LYS A 16 12.95 18.57 9.53
CA LYS A 16 13.19 20.00 9.27
C LYS A 16 11.93 20.87 9.42
N SER A 17 10.78 20.29 9.76
CA SER A 17 9.49 21.00 9.90
C SER A 17 9.14 21.82 8.65
N THR A 18 9.40 21.25 7.48
CA THR A 18 9.16 21.89 6.17
C THR A 18 7.74 21.65 5.64
N ASN A 19 6.89 20.97 6.43
CA ASN A 19 5.56 20.48 6.06
C ASN A 19 5.56 19.48 4.89
N THR A 20 6.73 18.97 4.52
CA THR A 20 6.92 17.99 3.45
C THR A 20 8.07 17.06 3.77
N ILE A 21 7.97 15.79 3.39
CA ILE A 21 9.04 14.81 3.55
C ILE A 21 9.64 14.40 2.20
N PRO A 22 10.95 14.11 2.11
CA PRO A 22 11.56 13.48 0.94
C PRO A 22 10.87 12.17 0.55
N ALA A 23 10.89 11.83 -0.73
CA ALA A 23 10.35 10.55 -1.23
C ALA A 23 10.97 9.32 -0.55
N LYS A 24 12.28 9.36 -0.25
CA LYS A 24 12.96 8.30 0.51
C LYS A 24 12.37 8.12 1.90
N ASP A 25 12.12 9.20 2.62
CA ASP A 25 11.53 9.14 3.97
C ASP A 25 10.09 8.65 3.93
N PHE A 26 9.32 9.04 2.90
CA PHE A 26 8.01 8.46 2.65
C PHE A 26 8.10 6.96 2.37
N ALA A 27 9.05 6.50 1.55
CA ALA A 27 9.29 5.08 1.30
C ALA A 27 9.63 4.32 2.58
N LEU A 28 10.55 4.85 3.39
CA LEU A 28 10.91 4.29 4.69
C LEU A 28 9.70 4.18 5.62
N SER A 29 8.76 5.13 5.59
CA SER A 29 7.49 5.03 6.33
C SER A 29 6.59 3.88 5.87
N MET A 30 6.61 3.54 4.58
CA MET A 30 5.89 2.38 4.04
C MET A 30 6.57 1.09 4.51
N VAL A 31 7.89 1.01 4.37
CA VAL A 31 8.70 -0.17 4.75
C VAL A 31 8.63 -0.47 6.24
N ALA A 32 8.68 0.56 7.10
CA ALA A 32 8.59 0.40 8.56
C ALA A 32 7.25 -0.24 9.01
N SER A 33 6.23 -0.15 8.16
CA SER A 33 4.90 -0.72 8.42
C SER A 33 4.64 -2.07 7.75
N ALA A 34 5.51 -2.50 6.82
CA ALA A 34 5.37 -3.70 5.99
C ALA A 34 5.81 -4.99 6.72
N ASP A 35 5.52 -6.14 6.11
CA ASP A 35 5.93 -7.46 6.61
C ASP A 35 7.47 -7.59 6.71
N MET A 36 7.95 -8.09 7.85
CA MET A 36 9.36 -8.30 8.18
C MET A 36 10.06 -9.30 7.25
N ASN A 37 9.33 -10.21 6.60
CA ASN A 37 9.91 -11.26 5.74
C ASN A 37 10.70 -10.70 4.54
N HIS A 38 10.43 -9.45 4.14
CA HIS A 38 11.07 -8.81 2.98
C HIS A 38 11.70 -7.45 3.31
N ILE A 39 11.82 -7.10 4.58
CA ILE A 39 12.26 -5.77 5.00
C ILE A 39 13.60 -5.36 4.39
N SER A 40 14.58 -6.28 4.30
CA SER A 40 15.89 -5.98 3.69
C SER A 40 15.75 -5.54 2.24
N LYS A 41 14.97 -6.26 1.42
CA LYS A 41 14.79 -5.92 0.01
C LYS A 41 14.02 -4.61 -0.16
N LEU A 42 13.02 -4.37 0.69
CA LEU A 42 12.25 -3.12 0.66
C LEU A 42 13.10 -1.91 1.07
N LEU A 43 14.01 -2.08 2.04
CA LEU A 43 14.99 -1.06 2.40
C LEU A 43 15.94 -0.77 1.23
N ASP A 44 16.46 -1.80 0.56
CA ASP A 44 17.28 -1.62 -0.64
C ASP A 44 16.52 -0.83 -1.72
N ARG A 45 15.23 -1.12 -1.92
CA ARG A 45 14.38 -0.38 -2.87
C ARG A 45 14.17 1.07 -2.46
N ALA A 46 13.94 1.34 -1.17
CA ALA A 46 13.84 2.71 -0.67
C ALA A 46 15.16 3.49 -0.87
N ASP A 47 16.32 2.85 -0.67
CA ASP A 47 17.63 3.47 -0.91
C ASP A 47 17.88 3.76 -2.39
N THR A 48 17.38 2.92 -3.30
CA THR A 48 17.53 3.17 -4.75
C THR A 48 16.76 4.39 -5.27
N LEU A 49 15.82 4.96 -4.50
CA LEU A 49 15.12 6.19 -4.86
C LEU A 49 16.07 7.38 -5.10
N GLU A 50 17.20 7.42 -4.39
CA GLU A 50 18.19 8.49 -4.55
C GLU A 50 18.90 8.44 -5.91
N ASN A 51 18.90 7.26 -6.55
CA ASN A 51 19.48 7.06 -7.86
C ASN A 51 18.52 7.44 -9.00
N ASP A 52 17.22 7.50 -8.73
CA ASP A 52 16.22 7.88 -9.73
C ASP A 52 16.27 9.42 -9.95
N PRO A 53 16.45 9.89 -11.20
CA PRO A 53 16.62 11.32 -11.48
C PRO A 53 15.37 12.16 -11.18
N TYR A 54 14.19 11.55 -11.18
CA TYR A 54 12.91 12.20 -10.91
C TYR A 54 12.49 12.03 -9.44
N LEU A 55 12.47 10.79 -8.94
CA LEU A 55 11.92 10.47 -7.62
C LEU A 55 12.75 11.06 -6.47
N LYS A 56 14.08 11.17 -6.62
CA LYS A 56 14.96 11.72 -5.57
C LYS A 56 14.62 13.15 -5.13
N HIS A 57 13.99 13.92 -6.01
CA HIS A 57 13.63 15.32 -5.76
C HIS A 57 12.18 15.49 -5.32
N LEU A 58 11.38 14.42 -5.36
CA LEU A 58 9.99 14.48 -4.94
C LEU A 58 9.87 14.71 -3.43
N ARG A 59 8.85 15.49 -3.08
CA ARG A 59 8.46 15.77 -1.70
C ARG A 59 6.98 15.46 -1.54
N ILE A 60 6.66 14.86 -0.40
CA ILE A 60 5.32 14.38 -0.04
C ILE A 60 4.76 15.26 1.08
N THR A 61 3.55 15.79 0.87
CA THR A 61 2.85 16.60 1.88
C THR A 61 2.22 15.72 2.95
N PHE A 62 1.79 16.33 4.06
CA PHE A 62 1.01 15.61 5.07
C PHE A 62 -0.31 15.06 4.51
N GLU A 63 -0.94 15.78 3.58
CA GLU A 63 -2.21 15.35 2.96
C GLU A 63 -2.02 14.12 2.09
N GLU A 64 -0.96 14.07 1.30
CA GLU A 64 -0.58 12.90 0.49
C GLU A 64 -0.22 11.70 1.39
N PHE A 65 0.54 11.95 2.47
CA PHE A 65 0.87 10.92 3.46
C PHE A 65 -0.39 10.35 4.13
N LYS A 66 -1.31 11.23 4.54
CA LYS A 66 -2.59 10.87 5.15
C LYS A 66 -3.47 10.08 4.17
N ALA A 67 -3.54 10.50 2.91
CA ALA A 67 -4.30 9.80 1.88
C ALA A 67 -3.82 8.34 1.75
N PHE A 68 -2.50 8.13 1.69
CA PHE A 68 -1.93 6.78 1.71
C PHE A 68 -2.23 6.02 3.01
N ALA A 69 -2.15 6.67 4.18
CA ALA A 69 -2.52 6.06 5.45
C ALA A 69 -4.00 5.64 5.50
N ASP A 70 -4.91 6.45 4.94
CA ASP A 70 -6.33 6.14 4.84
C ASP A 70 -6.59 4.97 3.86
N LEU A 71 -5.85 4.91 2.75
CA LEU A 71 -5.89 3.78 1.82
C LEU A 71 -5.56 2.46 2.51
N ARG A 72 -4.47 2.42 3.30
CA ARG A 72 -4.07 1.24 4.08
C ARG A 72 -5.17 0.74 5.02
N ARG A 73 -6.05 1.62 5.51
CA ARG A 73 -7.19 1.23 6.37
C ARG A 73 -8.35 0.59 5.61
N ARG A 74 -8.41 0.79 4.30
CA ARG A 74 -9.44 0.25 3.41
C ARG A 74 -8.91 -0.95 2.62
N LEU A 75 -7.81 -1.55 3.06
CA LEU A 75 -7.13 -2.62 2.33
C LEU A 75 -8.06 -3.78 1.98
N GLU A 76 -8.93 -4.23 2.89
CA GLU A 76 -9.88 -5.31 2.62
C GLU A 76 -10.83 -4.97 1.46
N SER A 77 -11.48 -3.80 1.51
CA SER A 77 -12.37 -3.33 0.45
C SER A 77 -11.62 -3.12 -0.88
N LEU A 78 -10.42 -2.55 -0.81
CA LEU A 78 -9.57 -2.31 -1.97
C LEU A 78 -9.11 -3.62 -2.63
N THR A 79 -8.72 -4.59 -1.82
CA THR A 79 -8.31 -5.93 -2.25
C THR A 79 -9.48 -6.63 -2.93
N MET A 80 -10.67 -6.55 -2.34
CA MET A 80 -11.87 -7.15 -2.94
C MET A 80 -12.25 -6.51 -4.27
N ALA A 81 -12.19 -5.19 -4.36
CA ALA A 81 -12.41 -4.50 -5.61
C ALA A 81 -11.35 -4.87 -6.65
N ILE A 82 -10.06 -4.86 -6.29
CA ILE A 82 -8.97 -5.21 -7.21
C ILE A 82 -9.11 -6.67 -7.69
N PHE A 83 -9.53 -7.61 -6.86
CA PHE A 83 -9.78 -8.99 -7.30
C PHE A 83 -11.08 -9.16 -8.10
N ALA A 84 -12.11 -8.35 -7.85
CA ALA A 84 -13.35 -8.37 -8.62
C ALA A 84 -13.18 -7.71 -10.00
N TYR A 85 -12.45 -6.59 -10.07
CA TYR A 85 -12.15 -5.85 -11.31
C TYR A 85 -10.95 -6.43 -12.07
N GLY A 86 -9.97 -7.01 -11.37
CA GLY A 86 -8.73 -7.59 -11.91
C GLY A 86 -8.89 -8.97 -12.55
N GLN A 87 -10.08 -9.25 -13.06
CA GLN A 87 -10.30 -10.33 -14.02
C GLN A 87 -9.54 -9.97 -15.30
N VAL A 88 -8.28 -10.39 -15.44
CA VAL A 88 -7.71 -11.19 -16.55
C VAL A 88 -6.29 -11.69 -16.17
N ASN A 89 -5.47 -10.93 -15.43
CA ASN A 89 -4.02 -11.26 -15.26
C ASN A 89 -3.47 -11.23 -13.82
N GLY A 90 -4.19 -10.69 -12.83
CA GLY A 90 -3.68 -10.55 -11.45
C GLY A 90 -2.58 -9.49 -11.24
N LEU A 91 -2.39 -8.61 -12.24
CA LEU A 91 -1.43 -7.49 -12.24
C LEU A 91 -2.17 -6.16 -12.17
N LEU A 92 -1.71 -5.26 -11.30
CA LEU A 92 -2.30 -3.94 -11.07
C LEU A 92 -1.42 -2.85 -11.69
N THR A 93 -1.98 -2.03 -12.58
CA THR A 93 -1.29 -0.83 -13.08
C THR A 93 -1.42 0.35 -12.10
N LYS A 94 -0.58 1.38 -12.28
CA LYS A 94 -0.70 2.66 -11.56
C LYS A 94 -2.10 3.27 -11.68
N GLN A 95 -2.68 3.20 -12.88
CA GLN A 95 -4.02 3.75 -13.14
C GLN A 95 -5.11 2.94 -12.44
N ASP A 96 -4.96 1.61 -12.36
CA ASP A 96 -5.89 0.74 -11.63
C ASP A 96 -5.87 1.06 -10.14
N LEU A 97 -4.67 1.22 -9.55
CA LEU A 97 -4.54 1.61 -8.15
C LEU A 97 -5.23 2.94 -7.87
N LYS A 98 -5.01 3.96 -8.70
CA LYS A 98 -5.67 5.27 -8.56
C LYS A 98 -7.19 5.16 -8.65
N ARG A 99 -7.70 4.45 -9.67
CA ARG A 99 -9.15 4.27 -9.87
C ARG A 99 -9.78 3.54 -8.69
N ALA A 100 -9.17 2.46 -8.23
CA ALA A 100 -9.66 1.68 -7.10
C ALA A 100 -9.61 2.48 -5.79
N ALA A 101 -8.52 3.21 -5.53
CA ALA A 101 -8.42 4.12 -4.38
C ALA A 101 -9.56 5.15 -4.37
N GLN A 102 -9.83 5.80 -5.51
CA GLN A 102 -10.85 6.83 -5.60
C GLN A 102 -12.26 6.27 -5.49
N HIS A 103 -12.61 5.26 -6.29
CA HIS A 103 -14.00 4.78 -6.41
C HIS A 103 -14.42 3.85 -5.28
N VAL A 104 -13.47 3.11 -4.69
CA VAL A 104 -13.77 2.10 -3.65
C VAL A 104 -13.50 2.68 -2.27
N CYS A 105 -12.40 3.43 -2.12
CA CYS A 105 -11.95 3.92 -0.82
C CYS A 105 -12.29 5.40 -0.58
N GLY A 106 -12.69 6.14 -1.62
CA GLY A 106 -12.88 7.60 -1.54
C GLY A 106 -11.56 8.34 -1.31
N VAL A 107 -10.43 7.75 -1.71
CA VAL A 107 -9.08 8.28 -1.50
C VAL A 107 -8.47 8.67 -2.83
N GLU A 108 -8.04 9.92 -2.94
CA GLU A 108 -7.30 10.39 -4.12
C GLU A 108 -5.80 10.28 -3.87
N LEU A 109 -5.11 9.54 -4.73
CA LEU A 109 -3.66 9.43 -4.73
C LEU A 109 -3.08 10.28 -5.85
N THR A 110 -2.05 11.07 -5.54
CA THR A 110 -1.30 11.82 -6.53
C THR A 110 -0.38 10.89 -7.32
N ASP A 111 0.03 11.30 -8.54
CA ASP A 111 0.96 10.50 -9.35
C ASP A 111 2.28 10.26 -8.61
N ARG A 112 2.76 11.26 -7.87
CA ARG A 112 3.97 11.16 -7.04
C ARG A 112 3.88 10.04 -6.01
N VAL A 113 2.77 9.95 -5.28
CA VAL A 113 2.55 8.89 -4.29
C VAL A 113 2.54 7.53 -4.96
N VAL A 114 1.83 7.42 -6.09
CA VAL A 114 1.72 6.16 -6.85
C VAL A 114 3.06 5.73 -7.44
N ASP A 115 3.86 6.67 -7.95
CA ASP A 115 5.18 6.40 -8.48
C ASP A 115 6.12 5.85 -7.41
N ILE A 116 6.11 6.43 -6.20
CA ILE A 116 6.93 5.95 -5.08
C ILE A 116 6.44 4.58 -4.59
N ILE A 117 5.12 4.34 -4.52
CA ILE A 117 4.56 3.02 -4.19
C ILE A 117 5.07 1.97 -5.17
N PHE A 118 4.97 2.22 -6.47
CA PHE A 118 5.42 1.27 -7.49
C PHE A 118 6.93 1.07 -7.42
N HIS A 119 7.71 2.15 -7.27
CA HIS A 119 9.16 2.02 -7.09
C HIS A 119 9.51 1.12 -5.90
N VAL A 120 8.82 1.26 -4.77
CA VAL A 120 9.16 0.48 -3.57
C VAL A 120 8.67 -0.96 -3.65
N PHE A 121 7.53 -1.25 -4.28
CA PHE A 121 6.87 -2.55 -4.18
C PHE A 121 6.87 -3.40 -5.46
N ASP A 122 7.09 -2.83 -6.64
CA ASP A 122 7.33 -3.58 -7.88
C ASP A 122 8.75 -4.19 -7.83
N MET A 123 8.84 -5.46 -7.43
CA MET A 123 10.11 -6.13 -7.16
C MET A 123 10.78 -6.63 -8.43
N ASN A 124 9.97 -7.08 -9.38
CA ASN A 124 10.45 -7.59 -10.66
C ASN A 124 10.66 -6.47 -11.70
N ASN A 125 10.23 -5.24 -11.40
CA ASN A 125 10.30 -4.05 -12.26
C ASN A 125 9.57 -4.25 -13.59
N ASP A 126 8.43 -4.93 -13.57
CA ASP A 126 7.61 -5.13 -14.77
C ASP A 126 6.62 -3.97 -15.03
N GLY A 127 6.58 -2.98 -14.13
CA GLY A 127 5.68 -1.82 -14.20
C GLY A 127 4.30 -2.09 -13.58
N HIS A 128 4.10 -3.26 -12.98
CA HIS A 128 2.86 -3.69 -12.37
C HIS A 128 3.09 -4.10 -10.91
N LEU A 129 2.01 -4.14 -10.13
CA LEU A 129 2.01 -4.82 -8.84
C LEU A 129 1.23 -6.12 -8.98
N SER A 130 1.89 -7.25 -8.73
CA SER A 130 1.19 -8.50 -8.46
C SER A 130 0.36 -8.39 -7.18
N SER A 131 -0.55 -9.33 -6.96
CA SER A 131 -1.36 -9.36 -5.73
C SER A 131 -0.49 -9.44 -4.45
N GLU A 132 0.63 -10.14 -4.51
CA GLU A 132 1.56 -10.26 -3.38
C GLU A 132 2.30 -8.95 -3.11
N GLU A 133 2.83 -8.30 -4.15
CA GLU A 133 3.50 -7.01 -4.04
C GLU A 133 2.55 -5.91 -3.56
N PHE A 134 1.32 -5.93 -4.07
CA PHE A 134 0.27 -5.02 -3.64
C PHE A 134 -0.10 -5.19 -2.15
N LEU A 135 -0.26 -6.42 -1.68
CA LEU A 135 -0.53 -6.67 -0.27
C LEU A 135 0.64 -6.22 0.61
N ARG A 136 1.88 -6.47 0.20
CA ARG A 136 3.07 -5.95 0.90
C ARG A 136 3.09 -4.41 0.94
N ALA A 137 2.57 -3.75 -0.10
CA ALA A 137 2.52 -2.30 -0.16
C ALA A 137 1.57 -1.67 0.88
N LEU A 138 0.47 -2.35 1.19
CA LEU A 138 -0.62 -1.74 1.95
C LEU A 138 -0.94 -2.41 3.28
N GLN A 139 -0.50 -3.66 3.50
CA GLN A 139 -0.74 -4.38 4.72
C GLN A 139 0.14 -3.83 5.85
N ARG A 140 -0.50 -3.34 6.92
CA ARG A 140 0.20 -2.93 8.15
C ARG A 140 0.38 -4.14 9.06
N ARG A 141 1.56 -4.23 9.69
CA ARG A 141 1.87 -5.18 10.76
C ARG A 141 0.82 -5.26 11.89
N GLU A 142 0.14 -4.14 12.19
CA GLU A 142 -0.89 -4.10 13.25
C GLU A 142 -2.10 -5.00 13.00
N ALA A 143 -2.38 -5.38 11.75
CA ALA A 143 -3.50 -6.27 11.43
C ALA A 143 -3.35 -7.67 12.05
N ASP A 144 -2.12 -8.11 12.36
CA ASP A 144 -1.85 -9.41 12.99
C ASP A 144 -2.04 -9.40 14.51
N ILE A 145 -2.06 -8.22 15.16
CA ILE A 145 -2.08 -8.12 16.63
C ILE A 145 -3.49 -8.30 17.20
N HIS A 146 -4.54 -8.12 16.40
CA HIS A 146 -5.95 -8.26 16.82
C HIS A 146 -6.60 -9.60 16.50
N GLN A 147 -5.88 -10.61 15.99
CA GLN A 147 -6.40 -11.98 15.87
C GLN A 147 -5.73 -12.89 16.91
N PRO A 148 -6.43 -13.30 18.00
CA PRO A 148 -5.96 -14.45 18.77
C PRO A 148 -5.95 -15.65 17.82
N ALA A 149 -4.87 -16.42 17.88
CA ALA A 149 -4.61 -17.60 17.07
C ALA A 149 -5.75 -18.63 17.16
N ALA A 150 -6.81 -18.44 16.37
CA ALA A 150 -7.83 -19.41 16.10
C ALA A 150 -7.62 -19.90 14.67
N ARG A 151 -6.94 -21.05 14.57
CA ARG A 151 -6.93 -22.01 13.44
C ARG A 151 -7.49 -21.48 12.12
N GLY A 152 -6.59 -21.07 11.23
CA GLY A 152 -6.88 -20.73 9.84
C GLY A 152 -6.34 -19.35 9.53
N GLY A 153 -5.08 -19.27 9.06
CA GLY A 153 -4.47 -17.99 8.67
C GLY A 153 -5.28 -17.25 7.58
N PRO A 154 -4.95 -15.98 7.33
CA PRO A 154 -5.73 -15.09 6.46
C PRO A 154 -5.84 -15.54 4.99
N MET A 155 -5.12 -16.60 4.60
CA MET A 155 -5.20 -17.26 3.29
C MET A 155 -6.37 -18.24 3.12
N GLY A 156 -7.16 -18.54 4.16
CA GLY A 156 -8.25 -19.52 4.09
C GLY A 156 -9.40 -19.15 3.14
N TRP A 157 -9.58 -17.87 2.82
CA TRP A 157 -10.65 -17.38 1.94
C TRP A 157 -10.27 -17.30 0.47
N LEU A 158 -8.98 -17.44 0.14
CA LEU A 158 -8.52 -17.62 -1.25
C LEU A 158 -8.75 -19.06 -1.76
N ASN A 159 -9.42 -19.91 -0.97
CA ASN A 159 -9.81 -21.25 -1.37
C ASN A 159 -10.90 -21.19 -2.47
N PRO A 160 -10.65 -21.74 -3.67
CA PRO A 160 -11.59 -21.66 -4.80
C PRO A 160 -12.96 -22.33 -4.55
N LYS A 161 -13.11 -23.09 -3.45
CA LYS A 161 -14.39 -23.70 -3.02
C LYS A 161 -15.38 -22.73 -2.38
N ASN A 162 -14.96 -21.53 -1.95
CA ASN A 162 -15.84 -20.54 -1.32
C ASN A 162 -16.42 -19.49 -2.30
N ARG A 163 -16.14 -19.62 -3.61
CA ARG A 163 -16.63 -18.71 -4.66
C ARG A 163 -18.16 -18.74 -4.85
N SER A 164 -18.82 -19.83 -4.47
CA SER A 164 -20.27 -20.01 -4.65
C SER A 164 -21.11 -19.12 -3.73
N SER A 165 -20.66 -18.84 -2.50
CA SER A 165 -21.39 -17.98 -1.57
C SER A 165 -21.33 -16.49 -1.93
N LEU A 166 -20.25 -16.04 -2.57
CA LEU A 166 -20.07 -14.64 -2.98
C LEU A 166 -21.00 -14.21 -4.12
N LEU A 167 -21.29 -15.12 -5.06
CA LEU A 167 -22.20 -14.85 -6.17
C LEU A 167 -23.69 -14.79 -5.74
N GLN A 168 -24.03 -15.35 -4.57
CA GLN A 168 -25.39 -15.29 -4.03
C GLN A 168 -25.70 -13.97 -3.30
N MET A 169 -24.68 -13.23 -2.86
CA MET A 169 -24.85 -11.98 -2.12
C MET A 169 -24.92 -10.73 -3.02
N LEU A 170 -24.72 -10.88 -4.33
CA LEU A 170 -24.81 -9.80 -5.33
C LEU A 170 -26.09 -9.89 -6.19
N ARG A 171 -27.15 -10.49 -5.67
CA ARG A 171 -28.51 -10.42 -6.22
C ARG A 171 -29.42 -9.58 -5.34
#